data_AF-V7CWN1-F1
#
_entry.id   AF-V7CWN1-F1
#
_cell.length_a   1.000
_cell.length_b   1.000
_cell.length_c   1.000
_cell.angle_alpha   90.00
_cell.angle_beta   90.00
_cell.angle_gamma   90.00
#
_symmetry.space_group_name_H-M   'P 1'
#
loop_
_entity.id
_entity.type
_entity.pdbx_description
1 polymer ?
#
loop_
_entity_poly.entity_id
_entity_poly.type
_entity_poly.pdbx_seq_one_letter_code
_entity_poly.pdbx_strand_id
1 'polypeptide(L)'
;MPTGSRNPLVVGRVIGEVVDPFETSIPFRVSYGNREVNNGCELKPSQVANQPRVSVGGDDLRIFYTLLLVDPDSPSPSNPNSREYLHWLVTDIPATTGASFGNEVVSYESPRPTMGIHRLVFVLFRQQYRQRVYAPGWRQNFNTREFAELYNLGLPVAAVFFNCQRETGSGGRTF
;
A
#
# COMPACT_ATOMS: atom_id res chain seq x y z
N MET A 1 -5.20 13.84 -30.79
CA MET A 1 -4.43 13.00 -29.84
C MET A 1 -4.72 13.51 -28.44
N PRO A 2 -5.36 12.76 -27.53
CA PRO A 2 -5.62 13.28 -26.20
C PRO A 2 -4.30 13.39 -25.43
N THR A 3 -4.08 14.58 -24.89
CA THR A 3 -2.88 15.03 -24.19
C THR A 3 -2.74 14.35 -22.81
N GLY A 4 -1.82 13.39 -22.73
CA GLY A 4 -0.78 13.32 -21.69
C GLY A 4 -1.15 13.47 -20.21
N SER A 5 -2.15 12.75 -19.70
CA SER A 5 -2.22 12.49 -18.26
C SER A 5 -1.04 11.58 -17.88
N ARG A 6 0.01 12.14 -17.27
CA ARG A 6 1.12 11.35 -16.74
C ARG A 6 0.59 10.44 -15.64
N ASN A 7 0.88 9.14 -15.72
CA ASN A 7 0.47 8.13 -14.74
C ASN A 7 0.74 8.64 -13.29
N PRO A 8 -0.28 8.79 -12.43
CA PRO A 8 -0.11 9.32 -11.08
C PRO A 8 0.90 8.55 -10.24
N LEU A 9 1.07 7.24 -10.47
CA LEU A 9 2.05 6.41 -9.78
C LEU A 9 3.49 6.78 -10.18
N VAL A 10 3.71 7.22 -11.41
CA VAL A 10 5.01 7.73 -11.88
C VAL A 10 5.26 9.14 -11.33
N VAL A 11 4.23 10.01 -11.36
CA VAL A 11 4.33 11.38 -10.82
C VAL A 11 4.62 11.37 -9.31
N GLY A 12 3.93 10.50 -8.56
CA GLY A 12 4.18 10.26 -7.14
C GLY A 12 5.43 9.42 -6.84
N ARG A 13 6.20 9.04 -7.88
CA ARG A 13 7.41 8.20 -7.81
C ARG A 13 7.22 6.83 -7.14
N VAL A 14 5.98 6.36 -7.01
CA VAL A 14 5.70 4.98 -6.55
C VAL A 14 6.28 3.98 -7.54
N ILE A 15 5.98 4.17 -8.83
CA ILE A 15 6.74 3.52 -9.89
C ILE A 15 8.10 4.23 -9.96
N GLY A 16 9.17 3.44 -9.85
CA GLY A 16 10.54 3.92 -9.78
C GLY A 16 11.14 3.77 -8.38
N GLU A 17 10.45 4.17 -7.32
CA GLU A 17 11.00 4.04 -5.96
C GLU A 17 10.53 2.78 -5.20
N VAL A 18 9.29 2.32 -5.39
CA VAL A 18 8.71 1.17 -4.66
C VAL A 18 8.53 -0.05 -5.57
N VAL A 19 8.00 0.17 -6.77
CA VAL A 19 7.72 -0.89 -7.75
C VAL A 19 8.29 -0.55 -9.12
N ASP A 20 8.48 -1.57 -9.95
CA ASP A 20 8.84 -1.41 -11.35
C ASP A 20 7.62 -1.02 -12.20
N PRO A 21 7.82 -0.48 -13.41
CA PRO A 21 6.71 -0.18 -14.30
C PRO A 21 5.85 -1.41 -14.58
N PHE A 22 4.54 -1.27 -14.43
CA PHE A 22 3.56 -2.33 -14.63
C PHE A 22 2.26 -1.76 -15.21
N GLU A 23 1.40 -2.64 -15.73
CA GLU A 23 0.06 -2.29 -16.19
C GLU A 23 -0.98 -2.78 -15.18
N THR A 24 -1.89 -1.89 -14.77
CA THR A 24 -3.02 -2.28 -13.93
C THR A 24 -3.92 -3.23 -14.69
N SER A 25 -4.11 -4.44 -14.18
CA SER A 25 -4.83 -5.52 -14.87
C SER A 25 -6.09 -6.00 -14.15
N ILE A 26 -6.30 -5.59 -12.89
CA ILE A 26 -7.50 -5.97 -12.13
C ILE A 26 -8.12 -4.77 -11.39
N PRO A 27 -9.46 -4.76 -11.19
CA PRO A 27 -10.09 -3.81 -10.29
C PRO A 27 -9.55 -3.96 -8.87
N PHE A 28 -9.11 -2.87 -8.27
CA PHE A 28 -8.57 -2.82 -6.92
C PHE A 28 -9.04 -1.55 -6.23
N ARG A 29 -9.71 -1.69 -5.07
CA ARG A 29 -10.25 -0.57 -4.31
C ARG A 29 -9.86 -0.67 -2.84
N VAL A 30 -9.47 0.46 -2.28
CA VAL A 30 -9.15 0.63 -0.87
C VAL A 30 -9.98 1.77 -0.32
N SER A 31 -10.65 1.59 0.81
CA SER A 31 -11.47 2.63 1.42
C SER A 31 -11.35 2.66 2.95
N TYR A 32 -11.19 3.86 3.50
CA TYR A 32 -11.27 4.13 4.94
C TYR A 32 -12.63 4.77 5.24
N GLY A 33 -13.53 4.02 5.88
CA GLY A 33 -14.93 4.42 6.04
C GLY A 33 -15.59 4.67 4.67
N ASN A 34 -16.16 5.86 4.48
CA ASN A 34 -16.81 6.25 3.21
C ASN A 34 -15.85 6.92 2.20
N ARG A 35 -14.54 6.95 2.47
CA ARG A 35 -13.54 7.57 1.61
C ARG A 35 -12.74 6.51 0.86
N GLU A 36 -12.88 6.48 -0.46
CA GLU A 36 -12.03 5.69 -1.34
C GLU A 36 -10.68 6.38 -1.53
N VAL A 37 -9.62 5.56 -1.49
CA VAL A 37 -8.24 6.00 -1.69
C VAL A 37 -8.01 6.21 -3.18
N ASN A 38 -7.61 7.41 -3.55
CA ASN A 38 -7.21 7.77 -4.91
C ASN A 38 -5.76 8.25 -4.89
N ASN A 39 -5.02 7.99 -5.97
CA ASN A 39 -3.58 8.30 -6.04
C ASN A 39 -3.29 9.75 -5.65
N GLY A 40 -2.51 9.91 -4.57
CA GLY A 40 -2.07 11.21 -4.05
C GLY A 40 -3.08 11.95 -3.17
N CYS A 41 -4.27 11.37 -2.88
CA CYS A 41 -5.20 12.00 -1.95
C CYS A 41 -4.60 12.11 -0.55
N GLU A 42 -4.96 13.13 0.22
CA GLU A 42 -4.51 13.29 1.60
C GLU A 42 -5.47 12.62 2.59
N LEU A 43 -4.92 11.80 3.47
CA LEU A 43 -5.64 11.23 4.61
C LEU A 43 -4.86 11.52 5.90
N LYS A 44 -5.58 11.96 6.92
CA LYS A 44 -5.00 12.25 8.23
C LYS A 44 -4.73 10.95 9.01
N PRO A 45 -3.73 10.92 9.91
CA PRO A 45 -3.50 9.79 10.81
C PRO A 45 -4.76 9.29 11.52
N SER A 46 -5.63 10.19 11.99
CA SER A 46 -6.93 9.85 12.60
C SER A 46 -7.89 9.12 11.66
N GLN A 47 -7.85 9.41 10.35
CA GLN A 47 -8.70 8.77 9.34
C GLN A 47 -8.22 7.36 8.97
N VAL A 48 -6.94 7.07 9.20
CA VAL A 48 -6.29 5.79 8.88
C VAL A 48 -5.90 5.01 10.13
N ALA A 49 -6.51 5.34 11.27
CA ALA A 49 -6.22 4.68 12.56
C ALA A 49 -6.59 3.19 12.56
N ASN A 50 -7.67 2.82 11.86
CA ASN A 50 -8.13 1.44 11.70
C ASN A 50 -7.84 0.94 10.28
N GLN A 51 -7.67 -0.37 10.11
CA GLN A 51 -7.41 -0.96 8.79
C GLN A 51 -8.52 -0.62 7.77
N PRO A 52 -8.17 -0.40 6.50
CA PRO A 52 -9.16 -0.08 5.47
C PRO A 52 -9.94 -1.33 5.04
N ARG A 53 -11.09 -1.10 4.41
CA ARG A 53 -11.73 -2.12 3.58
C ARG A 53 -11.01 -2.19 2.24
N VAL A 54 -10.63 -3.39 1.84
CA VAL A 54 -9.99 -3.66 0.54
C VAL A 54 -10.90 -4.58 -0.27
N SER A 55 -11.12 -4.26 -1.54
CA SER A 55 -11.83 -5.10 -2.49
C SER A 55 -10.95 -5.39 -3.71
N VAL A 56 -10.90 -6.66 -4.09
CA VAL A 56 -10.09 -7.18 -5.19
C VAL A 56 -11.01 -7.80 -6.23
N GLY A 57 -10.85 -7.41 -7.49
CA GLY A 57 -11.62 -7.95 -8.61
C GLY A 57 -11.10 -9.30 -9.10
N GLY A 58 -11.35 -9.58 -10.39
CA GLY A 58 -11.06 -10.85 -11.04
C GLY A 58 -12.32 -11.63 -11.39
N ASP A 59 -12.14 -12.77 -12.00
CA ASP A 59 -13.20 -13.64 -12.54
C ASP A 59 -12.99 -15.13 -12.21
N ASP A 60 -11.82 -15.50 -11.69
CA ASP A 60 -11.47 -16.88 -11.31
C ASP A 60 -11.11 -16.97 -9.82
N LEU A 61 -11.96 -17.64 -9.04
CA LEU A 61 -11.78 -17.87 -7.59
C LEU A 61 -10.55 -18.73 -7.24
N ARG A 62 -9.91 -19.37 -8.22
CA ARG A 62 -8.64 -20.10 -8.04
C ARG A 62 -7.44 -19.17 -8.05
N ILE A 63 -7.63 -17.89 -8.39
CA ILE A 63 -6.59 -16.87 -8.33
C ILE A 63 -6.56 -16.26 -6.92
N PHE A 64 -5.36 -16.14 -6.39
CA PHE A 64 -5.10 -15.55 -5.08
C PHE A 64 -4.15 -14.36 -5.22
N TYR A 65 -4.28 -13.41 -4.29
CA TYR A 65 -3.49 -12.20 -4.28
C TYR A 65 -2.81 -11.97 -2.93
N THR A 66 -1.67 -11.29 -2.99
CA THR A 66 -0.95 -10.75 -1.83
C THR A 66 -1.04 -9.23 -1.87
N LEU A 67 -1.44 -8.63 -0.76
CA LEU A 67 -1.54 -7.19 -0.53
C LEU A 67 -0.44 -6.74 0.43
N LEU A 68 0.27 -5.68 0.07
CA LEU A 68 1.20 -4.95 0.92
C LEU A 68 0.69 -3.52 1.14
N LEU A 69 0.93 -2.95 2.33
CA LEU A 69 0.93 -1.51 2.60
C LEU A 69 2.30 -1.10 3.11
N VAL A 70 2.98 -0.22 2.39
CA VAL A 70 4.35 0.21 2.71
C VAL A 70 4.48 1.74 2.74
N ASP A 71 5.43 2.21 3.54
CA ASP A 71 5.86 3.61 3.61
C ASP A 71 7.33 3.74 3.14
N PRO A 72 7.59 4.24 1.93
CA PRO A 72 8.94 4.43 1.40
C PRO A 72 9.62 5.69 1.95
N ASP A 73 8.91 6.50 2.73
CA ASP A 73 9.36 7.80 3.24
C ASP A 73 9.75 7.72 4.73
N SER A 74 9.82 6.52 5.33
CA SER A 74 10.15 6.36 6.75
C SER A 74 11.65 6.51 7.06
N PRO A 75 12.06 7.24 8.12
CA PRO A 75 11.22 7.97 9.08
C PRO A 75 10.82 9.39 8.62
N SER A 76 11.46 9.93 7.58
CA SER A 76 11.02 11.15 6.89
C SER A 76 11.44 11.13 5.41
N PRO A 77 10.67 11.74 4.50
CA PRO A 77 10.94 11.71 3.05
C PRO A 77 12.30 12.33 2.68
N SER A 78 12.81 13.26 3.49
CA SER A 78 14.12 13.89 3.30
C SER A 78 15.31 13.03 3.75
N ASN A 79 15.09 12.05 4.63
CA ASN A 79 16.11 11.12 5.12
C ASN A 79 15.49 9.74 5.38
N PRO A 80 15.09 9.01 4.32
CA PRO A 80 14.31 7.79 4.43
C PRO A 80 15.22 6.58 4.70
N ASN A 81 16.00 6.61 5.77
CA ASN A 81 17.01 5.58 6.08
C ASN A 81 16.43 4.24 6.57
N SER A 82 15.13 4.19 6.81
CA SER A 82 14.39 3.00 7.28
C SER A 82 13.37 2.52 6.24
N ARG A 83 13.48 3.02 5.00
CA ARG A 83 12.60 2.67 3.90
C ARG A 83 12.79 1.21 3.46
N GLU A 84 11.74 0.51 3.06
CA GLU A 84 10.33 0.80 3.31
C GLU A 84 9.93 0.35 4.71
N TYR A 85 8.93 1.00 5.31
CA TYR A 85 8.28 0.48 6.53
C TYR A 85 7.00 -0.29 6.16
N LEU A 86 6.95 -1.57 6.50
CA LEU A 86 5.81 -2.44 6.24
C LEU A 86 4.71 -2.23 7.27
N HIS A 87 3.60 -1.63 6.84
CA HIS A 87 2.43 -1.39 7.68
C HIS A 87 1.47 -2.57 7.71
N TRP A 88 1.31 -3.29 6.60
CA TRP A 88 0.33 -4.39 6.50
C TRP A 88 0.72 -5.39 5.43
N LEU A 89 0.52 -6.69 5.70
CA LEU A 89 0.70 -7.77 4.72
C LEU A 89 -0.41 -8.80 4.88
N VAL A 90 -1.17 -9.00 3.81
CA VAL A 90 -2.24 -10.01 3.73
C VAL A 90 -2.00 -10.88 2.50
N THR A 91 -2.00 -12.18 2.69
CA THR A 91 -1.76 -13.17 1.63
C THR A 91 -3.03 -13.94 1.33
N ASP A 92 -3.00 -14.78 0.28
CA ASP A 92 -4.04 -15.73 -0.05
C ASP A 92 -5.44 -15.12 -0.19
N ILE A 93 -5.54 -13.84 -0.59
CA ILE A 93 -6.80 -13.14 -0.83
C ILE A 93 -7.45 -13.73 -2.09
N PRO A 94 -8.62 -14.40 -2.00
CA PRO A 94 -9.29 -14.93 -3.19
C PRO A 94 -9.72 -13.80 -4.12
N ALA A 95 -9.63 -14.00 -5.45
CA ALA A 95 -10.21 -13.08 -6.42
C ALA A 95 -11.69 -12.80 -6.12
N THR A 96 -12.20 -11.64 -6.53
CA THR A 96 -13.58 -11.14 -6.30
C THR A 96 -13.94 -10.79 -4.85
N THR A 97 -13.02 -10.97 -3.90
CA THR A 97 -13.27 -10.74 -2.47
C THR A 97 -12.56 -9.48 -1.94
N GLY A 98 -11.80 -9.61 -0.86
CA GLY A 98 -11.14 -8.53 -0.15
C GLY A 98 -10.20 -9.06 0.93
N ALA A 99 -9.39 -8.19 1.51
CA ALA A 99 -8.36 -8.56 2.48
C ALA A 99 -8.90 -9.33 3.71
N SER A 100 -10.16 -9.13 4.10
CA SER A 100 -10.81 -9.87 5.20
C SER A 100 -10.99 -11.37 4.94
N PHE A 101 -10.84 -11.82 3.70
CA PHE A 101 -10.91 -13.23 3.30
C PHE A 101 -9.52 -13.84 3.05
N GLY A 102 -8.47 -13.04 3.16
CA GLY A 102 -7.09 -13.51 3.09
C GLY A 102 -6.55 -13.95 4.45
N ASN A 103 -5.26 -14.25 4.48
CA ASN A 103 -4.49 -14.55 5.67
C ASN A 103 -3.65 -13.32 6.07
N GLU A 104 -3.94 -12.72 7.22
CA GLU A 104 -3.15 -11.59 7.72
C GLU A 104 -1.84 -12.11 8.32
N VAL A 105 -0.73 -11.83 7.63
CA VAL A 105 0.61 -12.32 7.98
C VAL A 105 1.38 -11.27 8.78
N VAL A 106 1.17 -9.98 8.46
CA VAL A 106 1.63 -8.86 9.29
C VAL A 106 0.44 -7.97 9.55
N SER A 107 0.08 -7.80 10.82
CA SER A 107 -1.08 -7.03 11.24
C SER A 107 -0.98 -5.56 10.84
N TYR A 108 -2.13 -4.94 10.58
CA TYR A 108 -2.19 -3.53 10.21
C TYR A 108 -1.65 -2.65 11.33
N GLU A 109 -0.63 -1.86 11.02
CA GLU A 109 -0.12 -0.81 11.90
C GLU A 109 -0.47 0.57 11.33
N SER A 110 -1.27 1.35 12.07
CA SER A 110 -1.71 2.68 11.66
C SER A 110 -0.52 3.61 11.31
N PRO A 111 -0.51 4.28 10.14
CA PRO A 111 0.48 5.29 9.80
C PRO A 111 0.51 6.46 10.79
N ARG A 112 1.68 6.77 11.35
CA ARG A 112 1.90 7.87 12.32
C ARG A 112 3.13 8.70 11.95
N PRO A 113 3.13 9.34 10.76
CA PRO A 113 4.25 10.18 10.34
C PRO A 113 4.48 11.31 11.34
N THR A 114 5.75 11.53 11.69
CA THR A 114 6.14 12.58 12.65
C THR A 114 6.72 13.81 11.96
N MET A 115 7.31 13.65 10.77
CA MET A 115 7.93 14.72 9.99
C MET A 115 7.72 14.53 8.49
N GLY A 116 7.29 15.60 7.81
CA GLY A 116 7.07 15.58 6.37
C GLY A 116 5.79 14.84 5.96
N ILE A 117 5.62 14.71 4.65
CA ILE A 117 4.49 14.04 4.02
C ILE A 117 4.97 12.68 3.53
N HIS A 118 4.36 11.61 4.04
CA HIS A 118 4.67 10.23 3.70
C HIS A 118 3.66 9.69 2.69
N ARG A 119 4.12 8.89 1.73
CA ARG A 119 3.31 8.16 0.77
C ARG A 119 3.02 6.77 1.32
N LEU A 120 1.76 6.46 1.56
CA LEU A 120 1.34 5.14 2.01
C LEU A 120 0.85 4.37 0.79
N VAL A 121 1.62 3.37 0.37
CA VAL A 121 1.45 2.69 -0.91
C VAL A 121 0.86 1.31 -0.66
N PHE A 122 -0.34 1.07 -1.20
CA PHE A 122 -0.88 -0.27 -1.35
C PHE A 122 -0.38 -0.88 -2.65
N VAL A 123 0.15 -2.10 -2.58
CA VAL A 123 0.59 -2.87 -3.74
C VAL A 123 -0.08 -4.23 -3.72
N LEU A 124 -0.65 -4.65 -4.85
CA LEU A 124 -1.32 -5.92 -5.00
C LEU A 124 -0.59 -6.78 -6.03
N PHE A 125 -0.26 -8.00 -5.65
CA PHE A 125 0.40 -8.99 -6.50
C PHE A 125 -0.48 -10.22 -6.67
N ARG A 126 -0.40 -10.86 -7.84
CA ARG A 126 -1.01 -12.17 -8.07
C ARG A 126 -0.07 -13.26 -7.59
N GLN A 127 -0.58 -14.22 -6.80
CA GLN A 127 0.18 -15.39 -6.39
C GLN A 127 0.17 -16.46 -7.47
N GLN A 128 1.34 -17.10 -7.67
CA GLN A 128 1.44 -18.33 -8.45
C GLN A 128 1.07 -19.57 -7.62
N TYR A 129 1.36 -19.53 -6.31
CA TYR A 129 1.13 -20.62 -5.38
C TYR A 129 0.53 -20.09 -4.06
N ARG A 130 -0.39 -20.86 -3.46
CA ARG A 130 -0.95 -20.53 -2.13
C ARG A 130 0.03 -20.86 -1.02
N GLN A 131 -0.12 -20.19 0.13
CA GLN A 131 0.56 -20.56 1.40
C GLN A 131 2.09 -20.62 1.33
N ARG A 132 2.72 -19.77 0.51
CA ARG A 132 4.19 -19.70 0.38
C ARG A 132 4.81 -18.38 0.85
N VAL A 133 3.99 -17.42 1.21
CA VAL A 133 4.44 -16.09 1.62
C VAL A 133 4.47 -16.01 3.15
N TYR A 134 5.63 -15.67 3.72
CA TYR A 134 5.84 -15.58 5.16
C TYR A 134 6.12 -14.14 5.61
N ALA A 135 5.88 -13.88 6.89
CA ALA A 135 6.18 -12.59 7.50
C ALA A 135 7.70 -12.32 7.48
N PRO A 136 8.14 -11.10 7.14
CA PRO A 136 9.51 -10.70 7.41
C PRO A 136 9.75 -10.62 8.92
N GLY A 137 11.01 -10.72 9.35
CA GLY A 137 11.37 -10.60 10.77
C GLY A 137 11.17 -9.20 11.35
N TRP A 138 11.09 -8.18 10.50
CA TRP A 138 11.02 -6.77 10.89
C TRP A 138 10.16 -5.99 9.89
N ARG A 139 9.64 -4.83 10.30
CA ARG A 139 8.84 -3.94 9.42
C ARG A 139 9.71 -2.94 8.65
N GLN A 140 10.76 -2.43 9.29
CA GLN A 140 11.70 -1.46 8.73
C GLN A 140 12.66 -2.11 7.73
N ASN A 141 13.17 -1.31 6.80
CA ASN A 141 14.07 -1.78 5.72
C ASN A 141 13.44 -2.89 4.88
N PHE A 142 12.12 -2.90 4.77
CA PHE A 142 11.41 -3.77 3.85
C PHE A 142 11.69 -3.33 2.41
N ASN A 143 11.70 -4.28 1.48
CA ASN A 143 11.86 -3.98 0.06
C ASN A 143 10.79 -4.73 -0.73
N THR A 144 9.82 -3.98 -1.27
CA THR A 144 8.70 -4.56 -2.03
C THR A 144 9.16 -5.37 -3.25
N ARG A 145 10.24 -4.95 -3.93
CA ARG A 145 10.76 -5.65 -5.12
C ARG A 145 11.43 -6.97 -4.75
N GLU A 146 12.35 -6.93 -3.78
CA GLU A 146 13.02 -8.15 -3.30
C GLU A 146 12.01 -9.15 -2.74
N PHE A 147 10.98 -8.67 -2.04
CA PHE A 147 9.89 -9.52 -1.57
C PHE A 147 9.12 -10.18 -2.73
N ALA A 148 8.78 -9.41 -3.77
CA ALA A 148 8.09 -9.95 -4.94
C ALA A 148 8.94 -10.99 -5.69
N GLU A 149 10.26 -10.78 -5.79
CA GLU A 149 11.20 -11.73 -6.38
C GLU A 149 11.32 -13.01 -5.54
N LEU A 150 11.54 -12.88 -4.23
CA LEU A 150 11.72 -13.99 -3.28
C LEU A 150 10.52 -14.96 -3.31
N TYR A 151 9.31 -14.43 -3.45
CA TYR A 151 8.08 -15.22 -3.45
C TYR A 151 7.47 -15.47 -4.83
N ASN A 152 8.22 -15.15 -5.91
CA ASN A 152 7.78 -15.31 -7.30
C ASN A 152 6.42 -14.67 -7.60
N LEU A 153 6.18 -13.48 -7.06
CA LEU A 153 4.94 -12.73 -7.24
C LEU A 153 4.88 -12.00 -8.59
N GLY A 154 6.03 -11.80 -9.24
CA GLY A 154 6.13 -11.06 -10.50
C GLY A 154 5.86 -9.56 -10.33
N LEU A 155 5.41 -8.90 -11.39
CA LEU A 155 5.03 -7.49 -11.35
C LEU A 155 3.70 -7.28 -10.60
N PRO A 156 3.48 -6.11 -9.98
CA PRO A 156 2.19 -5.76 -9.41
C PRO A 156 1.08 -5.84 -10.46
N VAL A 157 -0.13 -6.18 -10.01
CA VAL A 157 -1.34 -6.15 -10.85
C VAL A 157 -2.19 -4.90 -10.60
N ALA A 158 -1.97 -4.23 -9.46
CA ALA A 158 -2.54 -2.94 -9.12
C ALA A 158 -1.72 -2.28 -8.01
N ALA A 159 -1.74 -0.94 -7.96
CA ALA A 159 -1.24 -0.17 -6.83
C ALA A 159 -2.02 1.14 -6.68
N VAL A 160 -2.13 1.63 -5.45
CA VAL A 160 -2.70 2.95 -5.14
C VAL A 160 -1.99 3.52 -3.93
N PHE A 161 -1.80 4.84 -3.87
CA PHE A 161 -1.22 5.47 -2.69
C PHE A 161 -2.00 6.69 -2.21
N PHE A 162 -1.87 7.00 -0.93
CA PHE A 162 -2.31 8.26 -0.34
C PHE A 162 -1.15 8.96 0.37
N ASN A 163 -1.31 10.26 0.60
CA ASN A 163 -0.37 11.06 1.37
C ASN A 163 -0.87 11.21 2.81
N CYS A 164 0.03 11.08 3.78
CA CYS A 164 -0.25 11.25 5.20
C CYS A 164 0.86 12.09 5.85
N GLN A 165 0.49 13.00 6.73
CA GLN A 165 1.42 13.80 7.51
C GLN A 165 0.93 13.94 8.94
N ARG A 166 1.81 14.38 9.85
CA ARG A 166 1.47 14.56 11.25
C ARG A 166 0.22 15.43 11.39
N GLU A 167 -0.77 14.95 12.13
CA GLU A 167 -1.95 15.75 12.46
C GLU A 167 -1.54 16.83 13.46
N THR A 168 -1.50 18.09 13.03
CA THR A 168 -1.38 19.21 13.95
C THR A 168 -2.70 19.34 14.69
N GLY A 169 -2.73 18.98 15.97
CA GLY A 169 -3.88 19.27 16.81
C GLY A 169 -4.20 20.76 16.72
N SER A 170 -5.46 21.10 16.49
CA SER A 170 -5.96 22.46 16.69
C SER A 170 -5.95 22.76 18.19
N GLY A 171 -4.76 23.00 18.73
CA GLY A 171 -4.56 23.61 20.03
C GLY A 171 -5.07 25.04 19.93
N GLY A 172 -6.29 25.26 20.44
CA GLY A 172 -6.79 26.59 20.68
C GLY A 172 -5.74 27.36 21.48
N ARG A 173 -5.30 28.49 20.93
CA ARG A 173 -4.59 29.50 21.72
C ARG A 173 -5.54 29.93 22.82
N THR A 174 -5.33 29.46 24.04
CA THR A 174 -5.83 30.18 25.21
C THR A 174 -5.03 31.46 25.30
N PHE A 175 -5.69 32.58 24.98
CA PHE A 175 -5.27 33.91 25.38
C PHE A 175 -5.41 34.07 26.89
#